data_AF-A0A820MQK5-F1
#
_entry.id   AF-A0A820MQK5-F1
#
_cell.length_a   1.000
_cell.length_b   1.000
_cell.length_c   1.000
_cell.angle_alpha   90.00
_cell.angle_beta   90.00
_cell.angle_gamma   90.00
#
_symmetry.space_group_name_H-M   'P 1'
#
loop_
_entity.id
_entity.type
_entity.pdbx_description
1 polymer ?
#
loop_
_entity_poly.entity_id
_entity_poly.type
_entity_poly.pdbx_seq_one_letter_code
_entity_poly.pdbx_strand_id
1 'polypeptide(L)' 'MLKLLFIFELFYLISSSSDIIIEPIKLGDNNIAFIFIPGAELRPDRYVPLLKQVQLISTNSLWIAIPSFPDDFPLEIL' A
#
# COMPACT_ATOMS: atom_id res chain seq x y z
N MET A 1 19.58 -13.72 29.18
CA MET A 1 19.68 -13.72 27.70
C MET A 1 18.40 -14.24 27.03
N LEU A 2 17.72 -15.27 27.56
CA LEU A 2 16.44 -15.79 27.02
C LEU A 2 15.30 -14.74 26.91
N LYS A 3 15.23 -13.78 27.86
CA LYS A 3 14.23 -12.70 27.83
C LYS A 3 14.41 -11.69 26.68
N LEU A 4 15.63 -11.54 26.15
CA LEU A 4 15.90 -10.56 25.08
C LEU A 4 15.49 -11.10 23.70
N LEU A 5 15.61 -12.42 23.50
CA LEU A 5 15.18 -13.12 22.28
C LEU A 5 13.66 -13.01 22.06
N PHE A 6 12.86 -13.15 23.12
CA PHE A 6 11.40 -13.02 23.03
C PHE A 6 10.92 -11.63 22.59
N ILE A 7 11.67 -10.57 22.93
CA ILE A 7 11.31 -9.20 22.53
C ILE A 7 11.57 -9.03 21.02
N PHE A 8 12.65 -9.60 20.50
CA PHE A 8 13.01 -9.49 19.08
C PHE A 8 12.01 -10.21 18.15
N GLU A 9 11.51 -11.38 18.55
CA GLU A 9 10.49 -12.09 17.76
C GLU A 9 9.15 -11.36 17.70
N LEU A 10 8.77 -10.65 18.78
CA LEU A 10 7.50 -9.92 18.81
C LEU A 10 7.48 -8.71 17.86
N PHE A 11 8.63 -8.05 17.63
CA PHE A 11 8.72 -6.93 16.69
C PHE A 11 8.67 -7.35 15.22
N TYR A 12 9.13 -8.57 14.91
CA TYR A 12 9.15 -9.06 13.53
C TYR A 12 7.74 -9.35 12.99
N LEU A 13 6.82 -9.80 13.86
CA LEU A 13 5.42 -10.06 13.50
C LEU A 13 4.60 -8.81 13.12
N ILE A 14 5.04 -7.61 13.52
CA ILE A 14 4.28 -6.36 13.32
C ILE A 14 4.63 -5.69 11.99
N SER A 15 5.73 -6.08 11.34
CA SER A 15 6.24 -5.44 10.11
C SER A 15 5.81 -6.15 8.82
N SER A 16 4.70 -6.89 8.82
CA SER A 16 4.12 -7.38 7.56
C SER A 16 3.41 -6.22 6.85
N SER A 17 4.08 -5.63 5.86
CA SER A 17 3.45 -4.69 4.92
C SER A 17 2.54 -5.51 3.98
N SER A 18 1.26 -5.16 3.96
CA SER A 18 0.24 -5.85 3.16
C SER A 18 -0.22 -4.97 2.01
N ASP A 19 -0.55 -5.58 0.88
CA ASP A 19 -1.23 -4.89 -0.22
C ASP A 19 -2.51 -4.21 0.28
N ILE A 20 -2.76 -2.99 -0.18
CA ILE A 20 -3.97 -2.24 0.16
C ILE A 20 -4.82 -2.06 -1.08
N ILE A 21 -6.10 -2.45 -0.99
CA ILE A 21 -7.11 -2.14 -1.99
C ILE A 21 -8.05 -1.08 -1.40
N ILE A 22 -8.18 0.05 -2.09
CA ILE A 22 -9.11 1.13 -1.75
C ILE A 22 -10.29 1.05 -2.71
N GLU A 23 -11.48 0.88 -2.14
CA GLU A 23 -12.73 0.91 -2.89
C GLU A 23 -13.05 2.32 -3.41
N PRO A 24 -13.80 2.47 -4.52
CA PRO A 24 -14.23 3.76 -5.02
C PRO A 24 -15.08 4.54 -4.01
N ILE A 25 -14.70 5.78 -3.71
CA ILE A 25 -15.54 6.68 -2.90
C ILE A 25 -16.76 7.19 -3.67
N LYS A 26 -16.61 7.37 -4.99
CA LYS A 26 -17.66 7.84 -5.90
C LYS A 26 -17.91 6.77 -6.95
N LEU A 27 -19.19 6.60 -7.31
CA LEU A 27 -19.59 5.81 -8.45
C LEU A 27 -19.70 6.73 -9.67
N GLY A 28 -18.86 6.47 -10.67
CA GLY A 28 -18.93 7.08 -12.00
C GLY A 28 -19.27 6.06 -13.08
N ASP A 29 -19.42 6.54 -14.30
CA ASP A 29 -19.88 5.74 -15.44
C ASP A 29 -18.91 4.62 -15.83
N ASN A 30 -17.61 4.84 -15.60
CA ASN A 30 -16.56 3.86 -15.88
C ASN A 30 -15.93 3.35 -14.58
N ASN A 31 -15.59 2.05 -14.59
CA ASN A 31 -14.76 1.44 -13.56
C ASN A 31 -13.31 1.43 -14.02
N ILE A 32 -12.43 2.09 -13.26
CA ILE A 32 -11.00 2.21 -13.57
C ILE A 32 -10.20 1.65 -12.41
N ALA A 33 -9.19 0.83 -12.72
CA ALA A 33 -8.19 0.40 -11.75
C ALA A 33 -6.95 1.29 -11.84
N PHE A 34 -6.45 1.75 -10.71
CA PHE A 34 -5.21 2.53 -10.59
C PHE A 34 -4.26 1.82 -9.62
N ILE A 35 -3.09 1.43 -10.12
CA ILE A 35 -2.05 0.78 -9.33
C ILE A 35 -1.01 1.84 -8.97
N PHE A 36 -0.90 2.17 -7.68
CA PHE A 36 0.03 3.17 -7.19
C PHE A 36 1.26 2.50 -6.59
N ILE A 37 2.39 2.60 -7.29
CA ILE A 37 3.68 2.09 -6.84
C ILE A 37 4.46 3.27 -6.23
N PRO A 38 4.59 3.35 -4.89
CA PRO A 38 5.34 4.42 -4.25
C PRO A 38 6.84 4.28 -4.54
N GLY A 39 7.49 5.39 -4.91
CA GLY A 39 8.95 5.44 -5.04
C GLY A 39 9.68 5.71 -3.72
N ALA A 40 8.98 6.14 -2.68
CA ALA A 40 9.54 6.34 -1.35
C ALA A 40 9.17 5.17 -0.43
N GLU A 41 10.14 4.73 0.37
CA GLU A 41 10.05 3.65 1.37
C GLU A 41 9.20 4.07 2.58
N LEU A 42 7.94 4.40 2.33
CA LEU A 42 6.93 4.59 3.36
C LEU A 42 5.97 3.42 3.29
N ARG A 43 5.44 3.03 4.45
CA ARG A 43 4.40 2.01 4.52
C ARG A 43 3.20 2.38 3.62
N PRO A 44 2.61 1.42 2.89
CA PRO A 44 1.47 1.64 1.99
C PRO A 44 0.32 2.47 2.60
N ASP A 45 0.02 2.26 3.89
CA ASP A 45 -1.07 2.95 4.59
C ASP A 45 -0.93 4.48 4.63
N ARG A 46 0.31 4.99 4.54
CA ARG A 46 0.62 6.42 4.57
C ARG A 46 0.15 7.15 3.30
N TYR A 47 -0.04 6.43 2.20
CA TYR A 47 -0.49 6.99 0.93
C TYR A 47 -2.01 7.02 0.78
N VAL A 48 -2.75 6.27 1.61
CA VAL A 48 -4.21 6.17 1.53
C VAL A 48 -4.91 7.54 1.56
N PRO A 49 -4.56 8.49 2.44
CA PRO A 49 -5.23 9.80 2.45
C PRO A 49 -5.08 10.56 1.13
N LEU A 50 -3.89 10.54 0.54
CA LEU A 50 -3.62 11.19 -0.75
C LEU A 50 -4.44 10.52 -1.87
N LEU A 51 -4.43 9.19 -1.91
CA LEU A 51 -5.12 8.44 -2.96
C LEU A 51 -6.65 8.58 -2.87
N LYS A 52 -7.20 8.75 -1.66
CA LYS A 52 -8.61 9.15 -1.48
C LYS A 52 -8.89 10.53 -2.05
N GLN A 53 -7.98 11.50 -1.93
CA GLN A 53 -8.15 12.81 -2.59
C GLN A 53 -8.14 12.69 -4.11
N VAL A 54 -7.31 11.82 -4.68
CA VAL A 54 -7.31 11.51 -6.12
C VAL A 54 -8.67 10.93 -6.55
N GLN A 55 -9.25 10.02 -5.77
CA GLN A 55 -10.61 9.50 -6.06
C GLN A 55 -11.66 10.60 -6.02
N LEU A 56 -11.57 11.56 -5.08
CA LEU A 56 -12.55 12.62 -4.93
C LEU A 56 -12.62 13.56 -6.14
N ILE A 57 -11.53 13.76 -6.87
CA ILE A 57 -11.50 14.59 -8.09
C ILE A 57 -11.77 13.80 -9.38
N SER A 58 -11.73 12.48 -9.33
CA SER A 58 -12.06 11.60 -10.46
C SER A 58 -13.56 11.62 -10.74
N THR A 59 -13.92 11.60 -12.04
CA THR A 59 -15.31 11.38 -12.49
C THR A 59 -15.67 9.90 -12.63
N ASN A 60 -14.69 8.99 -12.50
CA ASN A 60 -14.85 7.55 -12.66
C ASN A 60 -14.88 6.82 -11.31
N SER A 61 -15.47 5.63 -11.28
CA SER A 61 -15.37 4.67 -10.17
C SER A 61 -13.94 4.13 -10.10
N LEU A 62 -13.10 4.78 -9.29
CA LEU A 62 -11.66 4.50 -9.25
C LEU A 62 -11.33 3.51 -8.14
N TRP A 63 -10.95 2.29 -8.50
CA TRP A 63 -10.37 1.29 -7.61
C TRP A 63 -8.87 1.53 -7.51
N ILE A 64 -8.30 1.56 -6.30
CA ILE A 64 -6.87 1.82 -6.14
C ILE A 64 -6.18 0.68 -5.42
N ALA A 65 -5.09 0.16 -6.00
CA ALA A 65 -4.21 -0.81 -5.36
C ALA A 65 -2.88 -0.14 -4.98
N ILE A 66 -2.43 -0.39 -3.74
CA ILE A 66 -1.11 -0.01 -3.24
C ILE A 66 -0.39 -1.33 -2.91
N PRO A 67 0.38 -1.88 -3.85
CA PRO A 67 1.19 -3.07 -3.57
C PRO A 67 2.22 -2.77 -2.47
N SER A 68 2.39 -3.74 -1.60
CA SER A 68 3.50 -3.79 -0.67
C SER A 68 4.71 -4.34 -1.42
N PHE A 69 5.74 -3.52 -1.59
CA PHE A 69 7.05 -4.01 -2.00
C PHE A 69 7.88 -4.32 -0.75
N PRO A 70 8.37 -5.56 -0.57
CA PRO A 70 9.40 -5.81 0.43
C PRO A 70 10.64 -4.99 0.06
N ASP A 71 11.34 -4.46 1.06
CA ASP A 71 12.48 -3.53 0.96
C ASP A 71 13.70 -4.05 0.15
N ASP A 72 13.59 -5.23 -0.49
CA ASP A 72 14.65 -5.88 -1.26
C ASP A 72 14.09 -6.62 -2.51
N PHE A 73 13.12 -6.07 -3.24
CA PHE A 73 12.83 -6.63 -4.57
C PHE A 73 13.89 -6.08 -5.56
N PRO A 74 14.90 -6.86 -5.98
CA PRO A 74 15.77 -6.40 -7.04
C PRO A 74 14.88 -6.21 -8.27
N LEU A 75 14.79 -4.98 -8.74
CA LEU A 75 14.48 -4.75 -10.15
C LEU A 75 15.68 -5.34 -10.90
N GLU A 76 15.67 -6.65 -11.13
CA GLU A 76 16.49 -7.23 -12.20
C GLU A 76 16.07 -6.48 -13.46
N ILE A 77 16.90 -5.53 -13.87
CA ILE A 77 16.77 -4.79 -15.11
C ILE A 77 16.91 -5.85 -16.21
N LEU A 78 15.78 -6.31 -16.73
CA LEU A 78 15.68 -7.11 -17.96
C LEU A 78 15.99 -6.24 -19.18
#